data_AF-A0A2V6KBB6-F1
#
_entry.id   AF-A0A2V6KBB6-F1
#
_cell.length_a   1.000
_cell.length_b   1.000
_cell.length_c   1.000
_cell.angle_alpha   90.00
_cell.angle_beta   90.00
_cell.angle_gamma   90.00
#
_symmetry.space_group_name_H-M   'P 1'
#
loop_
_entity.id
_entity.type
_entity.pdbx_description
1 polymer ?
#
loop_
_entity_poly.entity_id
_entity_poly.type
_entity_poly.pdbx_seq_one_letter_code
_entity_poly.pdbx_strand_id
1 'polypeptide(L)'
;MEQSRSVQNLTDFVVRSIQRAQADESPFYHLRFDGVFPDDFYAAMLDAMPVADGGYRALSGKAKVRNVTAEGKPTRTKIDLFPEYIRHLPPEKREVWDVAGRVLRSKELGKIFVERLAPGLKRRFGADFAKVRMYPVPILTRDTAGYFITAHSDTLWKGITVQFYLPPDNSTQQIGTIFHERLPNGKKPKNAQMLFSPNTGYAFAVADNTWHSVGPVGPEVKTRDSILLRFLRNRGRRLQNVLLSEMRNLKRN
;
A
#
# COMPACT_ATOMS: atom_id res chain seq x y z
N MET A 1 -14.45 -23.93 10.35
CA MET A 1 -13.41 -23.82 9.30
C MET A 1 -14.10 -23.94 7.95
N GLU A 2 -14.76 -22.88 7.50
CA GLU A 2 -15.47 -22.89 6.23
C GLU A 2 -14.52 -22.51 5.09
N GLN A 3 -14.27 -23.49 4.23
CA GLN A 3 -13.68 -23.44 2.89
C GLN A 3 -12.34 -22.71 2.73
N SER A 4 -11.28 -23.49 2.45
CA SER A 4 -10.07 -23.00 1.79
C SER A 4 -10.46 -22.31 0.48
N ARG A 5 -10.60 -20.98 0.51
CA ARG A 5 -10.80 -20.22 -0.70
C ARG A 5 -9.51 -20.29 -1.49
N SER A 6 -9.62 -20.81 -2.71
CA SER A 6 -8.47 -20.79 -3.62
C SER A 6 -8.00 -19.33 -3.81
N VAL A 7 -6.70 -19.15 -3.99
CA VAL A 7 -6.12 -17.85 -4.35
C VAL A 7 -6.80 -17.27 -5.60
N GLN A 8 -7.31 -18.12 -6.49
CA GLN A 8 -8.07 -17.70 -7.66
C GLN A 8 -9.39 -17.02 -7.29
N ASN A 9 -10.21 -17.65 -6.43
CA ASN A 9 -11.49 -17.07 -6.02
C ASN A 9 -11.33 -15.71 -5.34
N LEU A 10 -10.29 -15.58 -4.50
CA LEU A 10 -9.93 -14.30 -3.86
C LEU A 10 -9.46 -13.27 -4.89
N THR A 11 -8.65 -13.68 -5.86
CA THR A 11 -8.19 -12.81 -6.94
C THR A 11 -9.37 -12.28 -7.74
N ASP A 12 -10.31 -13.15 -8.12
CA ASP A 12 -11.50 -12.77 -8.89
C ASP A 12 -12.40 -11.80 -8.11
N PHE A 13 -12.54 -12.00 -6.79
CA PHE A 13 -13.29 -11.07 -5.95
C PHE A 13 -12.64 -9.69 -5.94
N VAL A 14 -11.33 -9.62 -5.66
CA VAL A 14 -10.61 -8.34 -5.58
C VAL A 14 -10.63 -7.65 -6.95
N VAL A 15 -10.45 -8.38 -8.05
CA VAL A 15 -10.56 -7.84 -9.43
C VAL A 15 -11.94 -7.22 -9.65
N ARG A 16 -13.03 -7.90 -9.26
CA ARG A 16 -14.39 -7.34 -9.37
C ARG A 16 -14.60 -6.09 -8.52
N SER A 17 -14.01 -6.04 -7.32
CA SER A 17 -14.05 -4.84 -6.48
C SER A 17 -13.33 -3.66 -7.14
N ILE A 18 -12.12 -3.86 -7.67
CA ILE A 18 -11.39 -2.81 -8.40
C ILE A 18 -12.11 -2.39 -9.70
N GLN A 19 -12.75 -3.33 -10.41
CA GLN A 19 -13.58 -3.01 -11.58
C GLN A 19 -14.70 -2.03 -11.24
N ARG A 20 -15.34 -2.20 -10.08
CA ARG A 20 -16.49 -1.40 -9.61
C ARG A 20 -16.08 -0.14 -8.84
N ALA A 21 -14.79 0.05 -8.60
CA ALA A 21 -14.26 1.20 -7.86
C ALA A 21 -14.75 2.54 -8.42
N GLN A 22 -15.16 3.44 -7.54
CA GLN A 22 -15.53 4.81 -7.93
C GLN A 22 -14.29 5.54 -8.43
N ALA A 23 -14.43 6.31 -9.51
CA ALA A 23 -13.39 7.19 -10.02
C ALA A 23 -13.78 8.65 -9.78
N ASP A 24 -12.81 9.47 -9.37
CA ASP A 24 -12.97 10.91 -9.21
C ASP A 24 -11.84 11.65 -9.93
N GLU A 25 -12.17 12.77 -10.56
CA GLU A 25 -11.23 13.60 -11.33
C GLU A 25 -10.48 14.62 -10.45
N SER A 26 -11.05 15.00 -9.31
CA SER A 26 -10.51 16.04 -8.41
C SER A 26 -10.01 15.43 -7.10
N PRO A 27 -8.83 15.83 -6.58
CA PRO A 27 -7.91 16.85 -7.13
C PRO A 27 -6.99 16.33 -8.27
N PHE A 28 -7.08 15.04 -8.56
CA PHE A 28 -6.49 14.38 -9.73
C PHE A 28 -7.24 13.05 -9.93
N TYR A 29 -7.16 12.47 -11.13
CA TYR A 29 -7.78 11.18 -11.42
C TYR A 29 -7.31 10.09 -10.45
N HIS A 30 -8.24 9.56 -9.65
CA HIS A 30 -7.99 8.48 -8.71
C HIS A 30 -9.21 7.57 -8.58
N LEU A 31 -8.96 6.38 -8.04
CA LEU A 31 -9.99 5.41 -7.68
C LEU A 31 -10.16 5.41 -6.17
N ARG A 32 -11.40 5.22 -5.71
CA ARG A 32 -11.77 4.91 -4.33
C ARG A 32 -12.35 3.50 -4.25
N PHE A 33 -11.96 2.77 -3.22
CA PHE A 33 -12.40 1.41 -2.98
C PHE A 33 -13.21 1.32 -1.69
N ASP A 34 -14.22 0.47 -1.75
CA ASP A 34 -15.02 0.02 -0.63
C ASP A 34 -15.27 -1.48 -0.81
N GLY A 35 -15.12 -2.27 0.25
CA GLY A 35 -15.18 -3.73 0.16
C GLY A 35 -14.14 -4.33 -0.80
N VAL A 36 -12.84 -4.08 -0.58
CA VAL A 36 -11.77 -4.59 -1.46
C VAL A 36 -11.66 -6.11 -1.40
N PHE A 37 -11.62 -6.64 -0.18
CA PHE A 37 -11.50 -8.06 0.12
C PHE A 37 -12.84 -8.61 0.60
N PRO A 38 -13.10 -9.91 0.51
CA PRO A 38 -14.23 -10.51 1.22
C PRO A 38 -14.11 -10.28 2.74
N ASP A 39 -15.23 -10.06 3.42
CA ASP A 39 -15.25 -9.65 4.84
C ASP A 39 -14.55 -10.65 5.77
N ASP A 40 -14.75 -11.95 5.55
CA ASP A 40 -14.09 -13.03 6.30
C ASP A 40 -12.56 -13.07 6.05
N PHE A 41 -12.13 -12.80 4.82
CA PHE A 41 -10.69 -12.71 4.52
C PHE A 41 -10.07 -11.44 5.09
N TYR A 42 -10.82 -10.33 5.09
CA TYR A 42 -10.42 -9.09 5.74
C TYR A 42 -10.26 -9.30 7.26
N ALA A 43 -11.24 -9.93 7.91
CA ALA A 43 -11.15 -10.31 9.33
C ALA A 43 -9.94 -11.22 9.60
N ALA A 44 -9.71 -12.23 8.77
CA ALA A 44 -8.54 -13.10 8.88
C ALA A 44 -7.21 -12.32 8.75
N MET A 45 -7.13 -11.31 7.89
CA MET A 45 -5.93 -10.45 7.80
C MET A 45 -5.72 -9.61 9.07
N LEU A 46 -6.79 -9.14 9.71
CA LEU A 46 -6.71 -8.41 10.98
C LEU A 46 -6.24 -9.33 12.11
N ASP A 47 -6.80 -10.53 12.23
CA ASP A 47 -6.40 -11.52 13.24
C ASP A 47 -4.95 -12.00 13.02
N ALA A 48 -4.56 -12.17 11.76
CA ALA A 48 -3.21 -12.56 11.36
C ALA A 48 -2.19 -11.42 11.44
N MET A 49 -2.56 -10.22 11.89
CA MET A 49 -1.66 -9.07 11.91
C MET A 49 -0.37 -9.36 12.70
N PRO A 50 0.84 -9.14 12.15
CA PRO A 50 2.07 -9.43 12.87
C PRO A 50 2.23 -8.52 14.09
N VAL A 51 2.80 -9.06 15.17
CA VAL A 51 3.16 -8.25 16.35
C VAL A 51 4.31 -7.32 16.00
N ALA A 52 4.47 -6.20 16.72
CA ALA A 52 5.44 -5.15 16.37
C ALA A 52 6.88 -5.69 16.22
N ASP A 53 7.30 -6.58 17.12
CA ASP A 53 8.63 -7.22 17.07
C ASP A 53 8.67 -8.48 16.19
N GLY A 54 7.52 -8.89 15.65
CA GLY A 54 7.31 -10.18 14.97
C GLY A 54 7.55 -10.16 13.47
N GLY A 55 8.32 -9.20 12.94
CA GLY A 55 8.74 -9.22 11.53
C GLY A 55 8.79 -7.87 10.82
N TYR A 56 8.25 -6.83 11.45
CA TYR A 56 8.32 -5.48 10.92
C TYR A 56 9.77 -4.95 10.91
N ARG A 57 10.15 -4.28 9.81
CA ARG A 57 11.44 -3.61 9.69
C ARG A 57 11.28 -2.11 9.47
N ALA A 58 12.22 -1.34 10.01
CA ALA A 58 12.31 0.08 9.75
C ALA A 58 12.48 0.38 8.25
N LEU A 59 12.03 1.57 7.83
CA LEU A 59 12.40 2.09 6.53
C LEU A 59 13.92 2.36 6.45
N SER A 60 14.46 2.37 5.23
CA SER A 60 15.88 2.64 4.96
C SER A 60 16.12 4.10 4.52
N GLY A 61 17.36 4.56 4.65
CA GLY A 61 17.80 5.87 4.13
C GLY A 61 17.20 7.06 4.89
N LYS A 62 16.97 8.19 4.19
CA LYS A 62 16.48 9.45 4.80
C LYS A 62 15.14 9.30 5.54
N ALA A 63 14.30 8.34 5.13
CA ALA A 63 13.03 8.06 5.81
C ALA A 63 13.23 7.46 7.21
N LYS A 64 14.36 6.80 7.48
CA LYS A 64 14.73 6.28 8.81
C LYS A 64 15.00 7.40 9.81
N VAL A 65 15.46 8.56 9.34
CA VAL A 65 15.88 9.67 10.21
C VAL A 65 14.73 10.65 10.48
N ARG A 66 13.81 10.83 9.51
CA ARG A 66 12.70 11.78 9.63
C ARG A 66 11.50 11.26 10.42
N ASN A 67 11.32 9.95 10.45
CA ASN A 67 10.15 9.29 11.04
C ASN A 67 10.60 8.43 12.21
N VAL A 68 11.07 9.10 13.25
CA VAL A 68 11.46 8.48 14.53
C VAL A 68 10.83 9.25 15.69
N THR A 69 10.51 8.55 16.77
CA THR A 69 10.09 9.16 18.03
C THR A 69 11.27 9.91 18.68
N ALA A 70 11.00 10.64 19.77
CA ALA A 70 12.06 11.30 20.54
C ALA A 70 13.11 10.30 21.06
N GLU A 71 12.70 9.07 21.33
CA GLU A 71 13.55 7.94 21.75
C GLU A 71 14.23 7.22 20.56
N GLY A 72 14.12 7.76 19.34
CA GLY A 72 14.76 7.21 18.15
C GLY A 72 14.09 5.98 17.54
N LYS A 73 12.88 5.61 17.99
CA LYS A 73 12.14 4.46 17.44
C LYS A 73 11.45 4.81 16.12
N PRO A 74 11.54 3.99 15.06
CA PRO A 74 10.86 4.27 13.79
C PRO A 74 9.34 4.39 13.96
N THR A 75 8.74 5.47 13.45
CA THR A 75 7.28 5.68 13.46
C THR A 75 6.58 5.05 12.26
N ARG A 76 7.36 4.53 11.28
CA ARG A 76 6.87 3.63 10.22
C ARG A 76 7.75 2.41 10.09
N THR A 77 7.11 1.25 10.12
CA THR A 77 7.73 -0.04 9.83
C THR A 77 6.98 -0.76 8.72
N LYS A 78 7.59 -1.80 8.15
CA LYS A 78 7.01 -2.54 7.03
C LYS A 78 7.39 -4.01 6.97
N ILE A 79 6.61 -4.78 6.21
CA ILE A 79 6.89 -6.14 5.73
C ILE A 79 6.55 -6.18 4.25
N ASP A 80 7.50 -6.56 3.39
CA ASP A 80 7.20 -6.76 1.97
C ASP A 80 6.52 -8.14 1.83
N LEU A 81 5.35 -8.21 1.19
CA LEU A 81 4.52 -9.44 1.16
C LEU A 81 4.97 -10.39 0.04
N PHE A 82 6.23 -10.84 0.15
CA PHE A 82 6.81 -11.91 -0.67
C PHE A 82 7.25 -13.09 0.22
N PRO A 83 7.25 -14.33 -0.29
CA PRO A 83 7.57 -15.52 0.49
C PRO A 83 8.89 -15.40 1.28
N GLU A 84 9.94 -14.85 0.65
CA GLU A 84 11.25 -14.67 1.27
C GLU A 84 11.25 -13.72 2.48
N TYR A 85 10.29 -12.79 2.55
CA TYR A 85 10.19 -11.81 3.62
C TYR A 85 9.16 -12.20 4.68
N ILE A 86 8.24 -13.11 4.40
CA ILE A 86 7.25 -13.59 5.38
C ILE A 86 7.59 -14.96 5.96
N ARG A 87 8.65 -15.63 5.48
CA ARG A 87 9.02 -16.99 5.90
C ARG A 87 9.22 -17.16 7.41
N HIS A 88 9.59 -16.08 8.09
CA HIS A 88 9.85 -16.05 9.53
C HIS A 88 8.61 -15.75 10.38
N LEU A 89 7.47 -15.43 9.77
CA LEU A 89 6.22 -15.24 10.50
C LEU A 89 5.73 -16.58 11.06
N PRO A 90 5.01 -16.58 12.20
CA PRO A 90 4.32 -17.77 12.69
C PRO A 90 3.46 -18.42 11.59
N PRO A 91 3.39 -19.76 11.50
CA PRO A 91 2.74 -20.46 10.38
C PRO A 91 1.34 -19.96 10.04
N GLU A 92 0.49 -19.78 11.05
CA GLU A 92 -0.89 -19.31 10.90
C GLU A 92 -0.97 -17.91 10.27
N LYS A 93 -0.11 -16.98 10.72
CA LYS A 93 -0.04 -15.63 10.16
C LYS A 93 0.52 -15.65 8.74
N ARG A 94 1.56 -16.46 8.53
CA ARG A 94 2.25 -16.60 7.24
C ARG A 94 1.29 -17.06 6.15
N GLU A 95 0.39 -17.99 6.44
CA GLU A 95 -0.59 -18.52 5.48
C GLU A 95 -1.48 -17.41 4.92
N VAL A 96 -2.08 -16.60 5.79
CA VAL A 96 -2.95 -15.48 5.39
C VAL A 96 -2.18 -14.44 4.57
N TRP A 97 -0.99 -14.04 5.03
CA TRP A 97 -0.19 -13.03 4.35
C TRP A 97 0.46 -13.52 3.04
N ASP A 98 0.71 -14.82 2.89
CA ASP A 98 1.14 -15.41 1.61
C ASP A 98 0.01 -15.33 0.59
N VAL A 99 -1.22 -15.71 0.98
CA VAL A 99 -2.41 -15.62 0.13
C VAL A 99 -2.64 -14.16 -0.30
N ALA A 100 -2.65 -13.21 0.64
CA ALA A 100 -2.78 -11.78 0.33
C ALA A 100 -1.67 -11.31 -0.62
N GLY A 101 -0.41 -11.68 -0.35
CA GLY A 101 0.73 -11.37 -1.20
C GLY A 101 0.61 -11.93 -2.61
N ARG A 102 0.05 -13.13 -2.79
CA ARG A 102 -0.17 -13.76 -4.11
C ARG A 102 -1.28 -13.08 -4.89
N VAL A 103 -2.43 -12.80 -4.25
CA VAL A 103 -3.54 -12.05 -4.85
C VAL A 103 -3.07 -10.69 -5.35
N LEU A 104 -2.35 -9.95 -4.51
CA LEU A 104 -1.87 -8.60 -4.81
C LEU A 104 -0.79 -8.54 -5.91
N ARG A 105 -0.18 -9.69 -6.23
CA ARG A 105 0.83 -9.83 -7.30
C ARG A 105 0.29 -10.53 -8.55
N SER A 106 -0.99 -10.89 -8.57
CA SER A 106 -1.63 -11.55 -9.70
C SER A 106 -1.59 -10.66 -10.95
N LYS A 107 -1.56 -11.29 -12.13
CA LYS A 107 -1.50 -10.56 -13.41
C LYS A 107 -2.85 -9.90 -13.70
N GLU A 108 -3.91 -10.58 -13.30
CA GLU A 108 -5.32 -10.22 -13.41
C GLU A 108 -5.57 -8.89 -12.66
N LEU A 109 -5.12 -8.81 -11.41
CA LEU A 109 -5.22 -7.58 -10.63
C LEU A 109 -4.34 -6.46 -11.21
N GLY A 110 -3.13 -6.79 -11.67
CA GLY A 110 -2.27 -5.81 -12.32
C GLY A 110 -2.90 -5.20 -13.58
N LYS A 111 -3.55 -6.04 -14.41
CA LYS A 111 -4.23 -5.62 -15.63
C LYS A 111 -5.38 -4.68 -15.32
N ILE A 112 -6.25 -5.00 -14.35
CA ILE A 112 -7.39 -4.14 -14.04
C ILE A 112 -6.96 -2.77 -13.51
N PHE A 113 -5.89 -2.68 -12.73
CA PHE A 113 -5.36 -1.38 -12.31
C PHE A 113 -4.89 -0.54 -13.50
N VAL A 114 -4.20 -1.14 -14.48
CA VAL A 114 -3.76 -0.44 -15.69
C VAL A 114 -4.97 0.05 -16.51
N GLU A 115 -6.02 -0.75 -16.61
CA GLU A 115 -7.26 -0.38 -17.31
C GLU A 115 -8.01 0.75 -16.61
N ARG A 116 -8.31 0.60 -15.31
CA ARG A 116 -9.08 1.59 -14.54
C ARG A 116 -8.34 2.91 -14.35
N LEU A 117 -7.00 2.89 -14.34
CA LEU A 117 -6.15 4.08 -14.25
C LEU A 117 -5.64 4.58 -15.61
N ALA A 118 -6.21 4.09 -16.72
CA ALA A 118 -5.82 4.49 -18.07
C ALA A 118 -5.76 6.03 -18.27
N PRO A 119 -6.71 6.85 -17.76
CA PRO A 119 -6.63 8.31 -17.93
C PRO A 119 -5.33 8.90 -17.35
N GLY A 120 -4.99 8.57 -16.10
CA GLY A 120 -3.77 9.05 -15.45
C GLY A 120 -2.50 8.44 -16.05
N LEU A 121 -2.54 7.16 -16.46
CA LEU A 121 -1.41 6.50 -17.10
C LEU A 121 -1.12 7.05 -18.49
N LYS A 122 -2.16 7.30 -19.31
CA LYS A 122 -2.04 7.90 -20.64
C LYS A 122 -1.51 9.33 -20.56
N ARG A 123 -1.96 10.14 -19.59
CA ARG A 123 -1.39 11.48 -19.34
C ARG A 123 0.12 11.42 -19.13
N ARG A 124 0.60 10.42 -18.40
CA ARG A 124 2.01 10.31 -18.03
C ARG A 124 2.90 9.62 -19.05
N PHE A 125 2.41 8.55 -19.68
CA PHE A 125 3.22 7.67 -20.53
C PHE A 125 2.81 7.72 -22.01
N GLY A 126 1.82 8.54 -22.37
CA GLY A 126 1.32 8.68 -23.73
C GLY A 126 0.41 7.51 -24.16
N ALA A 127 0.14 7.42 -25.46
CA ALA A 127 -0.75 6.42 -26.04
C ALA A 127 -0.27 4.96 -25.79
N ASP A 128 1.04 4.76 -25.64
CA ASP A 128 1.66 3.46 -25.42
C ASP A 128 1.77 3.06 -23.93
N PHE A 129 1.01 3.70 -23.04
CA PHE A 129 1.09 3.42 -21.59
C PHE A 129 0.94 1.93 -21.24
N ALA A 130 0.14 1.18 -22.01
CA ALA A 130 -0.07 -0.25 -21.81
C ALA A 130 1.20 -1.10 -22.06
N LYS A 131 2.18 -0.59 -22.83
CA LYS A 131 3.47 -1.24 -23.07
C LYS A 131 4.46 -1.01 -21.91
N VAL A 132 4.17 -0.08 -21.00
CA VAL A 132 5.04 0.22 -19.87
C VAL A 132 4.99 -0.95 -18.88
N ARG A 133 6.08 -1.72 -18.84
CA ARG A 133 6.20 -2.83 -17.90
C ARG A 133 6.25 -2.30 -16.48
N MET A 134 5.34 -2.79 -15.66
CA MET A 134 5.33 -2.54 -14.21
C MET A 134 5.22 -3.86 -13.47
N TYR A 135 5.74 -3.89 -12.23
CA TYR A 135 5.59 -5.04 -11.36
C TYR A 135 5.04 -4.63 -9.99
N PRO A 136 4.05 -5.37 -9.47
CA PRO A 136 3.45 -5.10 -8.16
C PRO A 136 4.43 -5.45 -7.04
N VAL A 137 4.49 -4.56 -6.04
CA VAL A 137 5.23 -4.74 -4.79
C VAL A 137 4.26 -4.43 -3.65
N PRO A 138 3.59 -5.47 -3.09
CA PRO A 138 2.75 -5.31 -1.91
C PRO A 138 3.61 -5.18 -0.66
N ILE A 139 3.29 -4.20 0.18
CA ILE A 139 4.01 -3.90 1.41
C ILE A 139 2.98 -3.65 2.50
N LEU A 140 2.95 -4.50 3.52
CA LEU A 140 2.23 -4.21 4.75
C LEU A 140 3.03 -3.16 5.52
N THR A 141 2.40 -2.04 5.87
CA THR A 141 3.02 -0.95 6.63
C THR A 141 2.25 -0.68 7.89
N ARG A 142 2.99 -0.38 8.96
CA ARG A 142 2.46 0.06 10.24
C ARG A 142 3.01 1.44 10.54
N ASP A 143 2.08 2.39 10.75
CA ASP A 143 2.41 3.70 11.28
C ASP A 143 1.97 3.78 12.74
N THR A 144 2.78 4.43 13.57
CA THR A 144 2.48 4.69 14.98
C THR A 144 2.42 6.20 15.24
N ALA A 145 2.04 6.59 16.46
CA ALA A 145 2.02 7.97 16.90
C ALA A 145 3.30 8.74 16.51
N GLY A 146 3.11 9.97 16.02
CA GLY A 146 4.17 10.84 15.51
C GLY A 146 4.55 10.60 14.04
N TYR A 147 4.03 9.56 13.38
CA TYR A 147 4.22 9.40 11.95
C TYR A 147 3.53 10.52 11.16
N PHE A 148 4.22 11.08 10.18
CA PHE A 148 3.62 11.95 9.16
C PHE A 148 4.38 11.87 7.84
N ILE A 149 3.79 12.40 6.78
CA ILE A 149 4.52 12.65 5.53
C ILE A 149 4.00 13.94 4.91
N THR A 150 4.90 14.86 4.58
CA THR A 150 4.55 16.12 3.94
C THR A 150 4.03 15.91 2.52
N ALA A 151 3.34 16.91 1.97
CA ALA A 151 2.80 16.86 0.63
C ALA A 151 3.89 16.55 -0.41
N HIS A 152 3.68 15.51 -1.21
CA HIS A 152 4.60 15.07 -2.26
C HIS A 152 3.84 14.44 -3.44
N SER A 153 4.46 14.47 -4.62
CA SER A 153 4.15 13.55 -5.72
C SER A 153 5.15 12.41 -5.66
N ASP A 154 4.64 11.18 -5.67
CA ASP A 154 5.46 9.99 -5.50
C ASP A 154 6.62 9.92 -6.51
N THR A 155 7.71 9.23 -6.18
CA THR A 155 8.87 9.18 -7.08
C THR A 155 8.51 8.53 -8.44
N LEU A 156 8.98 9.12 -9.55
CA LEU A 156 8.61 8.71 -10.92
C LEU A 156 9.14 7.32 -11.35
N TRP A 157 9.82 6.59 -10.47
CA TRP A 157 10.10 5.16 -10.68
C TRP A 157 8.87 4.28 -10.41
N LYS A 158 7.88 4.78 -9.67
CA LYS A 158 6.57 4.18 -9.49
C LYS A 158 5.65 4.56 -10.66
N GLY A 159 4.88 3.63 -11.17
CA GLY A 159 3.82 3.86 -12.17
C GLY A 159 2.46 4.11 -11.51
N ILE A 160 2.09 3.23 -10.57
CA ILE A 160 0.81 3.26 -9.85
C ILE A 160 1.09 3.14 -8.35
N THR A 161 0.34 3.89 -7.56
CA THR A 161 0.28 3.76 -6.10
C THR A 161 -1.13 3.36 -5.71
N VAL A 162 -1.22 2.32 -4.89
CA VAL A 162 -2.44 1.79 -4.29
C VAL A 162 -2.23 1.72 -2.78
N GLN A 163 -3.23 2.11 -2.00
CA GLN A 163 -3.25 1.90 -0.55
C GLN A 163 -4.58 1.31 -0.13
N PHE A 164 -4.54 0.18 0.58
CA PHE A 164 -5.68 -0.42 1.25
C PHE A 164 -5.56 -0.23 2.75
N TYR A 165 -6.61 0.27 3.38
CA TYR A 165 -6.66 0.53 4.82
C TYR A 165 -7.12 -0.71 5.58
N LEU A 166 -6.45 -0.96 6.73
CA LEU A 166 -6.69 -2.12 7.57
C LEU A 166 -7.09 -1.76 9.03
N PRO A 167 -7.94 -0.75 9.31
CA PRO A 167 -8.43 -0.57 10.67
C PRO A 167 -9.46 -1.66 11.03
N PRO A 168 -9.57 -2.01 12.32
CA PRO A 168 -10.60 -2.92 12.80
C PRO A 168 -12.02 -2.30 12.76
N ASP A 169 -12.11 -0.97 12.84
CA ASP A 169 -13.36 -0.22 12.93
C ASP A 169 -13.22 1.21 12.38
N ASN A 170 -14.24 2.03 12.59
CA ASN A 170 -14.29 3.43 12.13
C ASN A 170 -13.88 4.45 13.22
N SER A 171 -13.22 4.05 14.31
CA SER A 171 -12.86 4.96 15.41
C SER A 171 -11.83 6.04 15.03
N THR A 172 -11.08 5.84 13.95
CA THR A 172 -9.97 6.73 13.54
C THR A 172 -10.04 7.16 12.08
N GLN A 173 -11.23 7.23 11.48
CA GLN A 173 -11.43 7.56 10.05
C GLN A 173 -10.71 8.83 9.57
N GLN A 174 -10.50 9.80 10.45
CA GLN A 174 -9.85 11.08 10.19
C GLN A 174 -8.35 11.00 9.90
N ILE A 175 -7.68 9.85 10.05
CA ILE A 175 -6.21 9.72 9.85
C ILE A 175 -5.82 9.20 8.46
N GLY A 176 -6.78 9.14 7.53
CA GLY A 176 -6.50 8.70 6.17
C GLY A 176 -5.69 9.72 5.37
N THR A 177 -5.32 9.32 4.16
CA THR A 177 -4.43 10.07 3.28
C THR A 177 -5.12 11.33 2.78
N ILE A 178 -4.41 12.45 2.82
CA ILE A 178 -4.88 13.74 2.34
C ILE A 178 -4.43 13.92 0.90
N PHE A 179 -5.35 14.25 0.00
CA PHE A 179 -5.06 14.67 -1.36
C PHE A 179 -5.14 16.19 -1.48
N HIS A 180 -4.18 16.75 -2.19
CA HIS A 180 -4.01 18.19 -2.35
C HIS A 180 -4.23 18.58 -3.80
N GLU A 181 -4.87 19.73 -3.99
CA GLU A 181 -4.90 20.41 -5.27
C GLU A 181 -3.62 21.25 -5.42
N ARG A 182 -3.01 21.28 -6.60
CA ARG A 182 -1.87 22.17 -6.88
C ARG A 182 -2.40 23.46 -7.53
N LEU A 183 -2.41 24.55 -6.77
CA LEU A 183 -2.78 25.86 -7.29
C LEU A 183 -1.66 26.47 -8.16
N PRO A 184 -1.98 27.40 -9.08
CA PRO A 184 -0.98 28.09 -9.93
C PRO A 184 0.13 28.78 -9.13
N ASN A 185 -0.19 29.31 -7.95
CA ASN A 185 0.77 29.95 -7.03
C ASN A 185 1.68 28.94 -6.29
N GLY A 186 1.61 27.65 -6.61
CA GLY A 186 2.42 26.60 -6.02
C GLY A 186 1.89 26.04 -4.70
N LYS A 187 0.91 26.69 -4.05
CA LYS A 187 0.28 26.19 -2.82
C LYS A 187 -0.45 24.88 -3.08
N LYS A 188 -0.57 24.08 -2.02
CA LYS A 188 -1.15 22.74 -2.04
C LYS A 188 -2.15 22.59 -0.90
N PRO A 189 -3.31 23.28 -0.95
CA PRO A 189 -4.33 23.09 0.07
C PRO A 189 -4.86 21.66 0.03
N LYS A 190 -5.26 21.17 1.22
CA LYS A 190 -6.06 19.95 1.33
C LYS A 190 -7.34 20.15 0.51
N ASN A 191 -7.59 19.24 -0.43
CA ASN A 191 -8.80 19.22 -1.25
C ASN A 191 -9.71 18.07 -0.80
N ALA A 192 -9.14 16.88 -0.60
CA ALA A 192 -9.87 15.72 -0.10
C ALA A 192 -9.05 14.99 0.97
N GLN A 193 -9.72 14.22 1.82
CA GLN A 193 -9.06 13.27 2.71
C GLN A 193 -9.81 11.95 2.66
N MET A 194 -9.09 10.88 2.34
CA MET A 194 -9.64 9.53 2.32
C MET A 194 -9.99 9.11 3.74
N LEU A 195 -11.11 8.43 3.93
CA LEU A 195 -11.47 7.87 5.24
C LEU A 195 -10.58 6.66 5.52
N PHE A 196 -9.92 6.64 6.68
CA PHE A 196 -9.25 5.44 7.18
C PHE A 196 -10.29 4.48 7.75
N SER A 197 -11.01 3.81 6.85
CA SER A 197 -12.12 2.90 7.17
C SER A 197 -11.81 1.44 6.84
N PRO A 198 -12.50 0.48 7.48
CA PRO A 198 -12.27 -0.93 7.23
C PRO A 198 -12.45 -1.28 5.75
N ASN A 199 -11.51 -2.05 5.19
CA ASN A 199 -11.61 -2.61 3.84
C ASN A 199 -11.80 -1.58 2.71
N THR A 200 -11.39 -0.33 2.97
CA THR A 200 -11.41 0.76 1.99
C THR A 200 -10.01 1.06 1.45
N GLY A 201 -9.93 1.90 0.43
CA GLY A 201 -8.64 2.34 -0.08
C GLY A 201 -8.74 3.27 -1.27
N TYR A 202 -7.59 3.50 -1.90
CA TYR A 202 -7.52 4.29 -3.11
C TYR A 202 -6.38 3.85 -4.03
N ALA A 203 -6.45 4.26 -5.29
CA ALA A 203 -5.35 4.15 -6.23
C ALA A 203 -5.24 5.35 -7.17
N PHE A 204 -4.03 5.64 -7.63
CA PHE A 204 -3.80 6.62 -8.68
C PHE A 204 -2.56 6.28 -9.51
N ALA A 205 -2.55 6.75 -10.76
CA ALA A 205 -1.35 6.77 -11.58
C ALA A 205 -0.43 7.88 -11.07
N VAL A 206 0.76 7.52 -10.59
CA VAL A 206 1.72 8.50 -10.03
C VAL A 206 2.04 9.54 -11.09
N ALA A 207 1.97 10.82 -10.80
CA ALA A 207 2.36 11.89 -11.71
C ALA A 207 2.75 13.17 -10.95
N ASP A 208 3.17 14.20 -11.67
CA ASP A 208 3.60 15.50 -11.11
C ASP A 208 2.47 16.32 -10.45
N ASN A 209 1.22 15.90 -10.63
CA ASN A 209 0.02 16.50 -10.06
C ASN A 209 -0.64 15.64 -8.96
N THR A 210 -0.14 14.44 -8.65
CA THR A 210 -0.75 13.55 -7.63
C THR A 210 -0.22 13.87 -6.23
N TRP A 211 -0.48 15.09 -5.76
CA TRP A 211 0.01 15.59 -4.47
C TRP A 211 -0.79 15.00 -3.31
N HIS A 212 -0.09 14.34 -2.39
CA HIS A 212 -0.72 13.70 -1.24
C HIS A 212 0.19 13.75 0.00
N SER A 213 -0.42 13.64 1.18
CA SER A 213 0.25 13.67 2.47
C SER A 213 -0.46 12.77 3.48
N VAL A 214 0.16 12.56 4.63
CA VAL A 214 -0.50 12.00 5.83
C VAL A 214 -0.21 12.98 6.95
N GLY A 215 -1.27 13.46 7.61
CA GLY A 215 -1.14 14.30 8.80
C GLY A 215 -0.45 13.54 9.94
N PRO A 216 -0.05 14.24 11.03
CA PRO A 216 0.48 13.58 12.21
C PRO A 216 -0.50 12.55 12.75
N VAL A 217 -0.03 11.31 12.91
CA VAL A 217 -0.75 10.27 13.64
C VAL A 217 -0.70 10.61 15.13
N GLY A 218 -1.86 10.81 15.75
CA GLY A 218 -1.97 11.18 17.15
C GLY A 218 -1.70 10.01 18.11
N PRO A 219 -1.47 10.30 19.41
CA PRO A 219 -1.22 9.28 20.44
C PRO A 219 -2.41 8.35 20.70
N GLU A 220 -3.63 8.76 20.32
CA GLU A 220 -4.83 7.94 20.39
C GLU A 220 -4.82 6.75 19.42
N VAL A 221 -3.98 6.80 18.39
CA VAL A 221 -3.87 5.74 17.37
C VAL A 221 -2.84 4.71 17.80
N LYS A 222 -3.31 3.52 18.17
CA LYS A 222 -2.42 2.39 18.48
C LYS A 222 -1.57 1.99 17.28
N THR A 223 -2.21 1.73 16.14
CA THR A 223 -1.56 1.47 14.86
C THR A 223 -2.44 1.98 13.72
N ARG A 224 -1.79 2.51 12.68
CA ARG A 224 -2.40 2.79 11.38
C ARG A 224 -1.80 1.82 10.38
N ASP A 225 -2.44 0.66 10.26
CA ASP A 225 -2.02 -0.43 9.39
C ASP A 225 -2.64 -0.29 7.99
N SER A 226 -1.82 -0.51 6.96
CA SER A 226 -2.27 -0.46 5.57
C SER A 226 -1.40 -1.30 4.66
N ILE A 227 -1.95 -1.76 3.54
CA ILE A 227 -1.17 -2.36 2.46
C ILE A 227 -0.87 -1.27 1.43
N LEU A 228 0.41 -0.97 1.23
CA LEU A 228 0.88 -0.19 0.08
C LEU A 228 1.22 -1.14 -1.06
N LEU A 229 0.46 -1.09 -2.14
CA LEU A 229 0.75 -1.81 -3.37
C LEU A 229 1.32 -0.83 -4.41
N ARG A 230 2.60 -1.01 -4.73
CA ARG A 230 3.34 -0.12 -5.64
C ARG A 230 3.69 -0.85 -6.92
N PHE A 231 3.34 -0.25 -8.05
CA PHE A 231 3.75 -0.75 -9.36
C PHE A 231 5.04 -0.07 -9.77
N LEU A 232 6.15 -0.79 -9.77
CA LEU A 232 7.47 -0.24 -10.05
C LEU A 232 7.91 -0.53 -11.49
N ARG A 233 8.67 0.38 -12.09
CA ARG A 233 9.13 0.26 -13.49
C ARG A 233 10.46 -0.50 -13.67
N ASN A 234 11.27 -0.65 -12.62
CA ASN A 234 12.62 -1.25 -12.71
C ASN A 234 12.78 -2.49 -11.83
N ARG A 235 12.82 -3.69 -12.42
CA ARG A 235 12.97 -4.98 -11.71
C ARG A 235 14.32 -5.14 -11.00
N GLY A 236 15.37 -4.42 -11.38
CA GLY A 236 16.72 -4.56 -10.81
C GLY A 236 16.76 -4.33 -9.29
N ARG A 237 15.95 -3.39 -8.78
CA ARG A 237 15.81 -3.17 -7.33
C ARG A 237 15.22 -4.37 -6.58
N ARG A 238 14.41 -5.20 -7.24
CA ARG A 238 13.86 -6.42 -6.62
C ARG A 238 14.95 -7.47 -6.47
N LEU A 239 15.73 -7.72 -7.52
CA LEU A 239 16.84 -8.69 -7.48
C LEU A 239 17.85 -8.33 -6.39
N GLN A 240 18.22 -7.05 -6.30
CA GLN A 240 19.09 -6.55 -5.23
C GLN A 240 18.51 -6.82 -3.83
N ASN A 241 17.22 -6.55 -3.63
CA ASN A 241 16.56 -6.75 -2.34
C ASN A 241 16.48 -8.24 -1.93
N VAL A 242 16.28 -9.15 -2.89
CA VAL A 242 16.29 -10.60 -2.65
C VAL A 242 17.67 -11.06 -2.21
N LEU A 243 18.73 -10.68 -2.95
CA LEU A 243 20.12 -11.00 -2.59
C LEU A 243 20.48 -10.49 -1.18
N LEU A 244 20.14 -9.24 -0.87
CA LEU A 244 20.33 -8.67 0.47
C LEU A 244 19.50 -9.37 1.55
N SER A 245 18.36 -9.98 1.20
CA SER A 245 17.57 -10.79 2.12
C SER A 245 18.28 -12.09 2.46
N GLU A 246 18.74 -12.83 1.44
CA GLU A 246 19.44 -14.11 1.64
C GLU A 246 20.74 -13.93 2.42
N MET A 247 21.54 -12.90 2.09
CA MET A 247 22.76 -12.58 2.86
C MET A 247 22.49 -12.29 4.34
N ARG A 248 21.36 -11.67 4.68
CA ARG A 248 21.00 -11.38 6.08
C ARG A 248 20.54 -12.62 6.82
N ASN A 249 19.85 -13.53 6.15
CA ASN A 249 19.43 -14.80 6.75
C ASN A 249 20.62 -15.73 6.98
N LEU A 250 21.61 -15.75 6.08
CA LEU A 250 22.87 -16.49 6.27
C LEU A 250 23.69 -15.98 7.47
N LYS A 251 23.52 -14.73 7.90
CA LYS A 251 24.19 -14.15 9.08
C LYS A 251 23.43 -14.37 10.39
N ARG A 252 22.19 -14.86 10.33
CA ARG A 252 21.33 -15.13 11.50
C ARG A 252 21.33 -16.60 11.92
N ASN A 253 21.85 -17.48 11.05
CA ASN A 253 22.21 -18.86 11.36
C ASN A 253 23.72 -18.92 11.64
#